data_AF-A0A929YK07-F1
#
_entry.id   AF-A0A929YK07-F1
#
_cell.length_a   1.000
_cell.length_b   1.000
_cell.length_c   1.000
_cell.angle_alpha   90.00
_cell.angle_beta   90.00
_cell.angle_gamma   90.00
#
_symmetry.space_group_name_H-M   'P 1'
#
loop_
_entity.id
_entity.type
_entity.pdbx_description
1 polymer ?
#
loop_
_entity_poly.entity_id
_entity_poly.type
_entity_poly.pdbx_seq_one_letter_code
_entity_poly.pdbx_strand_id
1 'polypeptide(L)' 'MEGKLEDISKKLSILIALVVRSLPEGLDTKQGIKLLDGYGLSNIEIATILGMKPSAVSMARSRMKGKKDGKTEI' A
#
# COMPACT_ATOMS: atom_id res chain seq x y z
N MET A 1 -9.88 19.98 17.96
CA MET A 1 -10.47 19.37 16.75
C MET A 1 -9.53 18.38 16.06
N GLU A 2 -8.21 18.43 16.33
CA GLU A 2 -7.20 17.56 15.71
C GLU A 2 -7.41 16.05 15.96
N GLY A 3 -7.85 15.64 17.16
CA GLY A 3 -8.03 14.22 17.47
C GLY A 3 -9.14 13.50 16.67
N LYS A 4 -10.17 14.22 16.20
CA LYS A 4 -11.28 13.59 15.44
C LYS A 4 -10.84 13.14 14.05
N LEU A 5 -9.97 13.92 13.40
CA LEU A 5 -9.50 13.60 12.05
C LEU A 5 -8.52 12.42 12.08
N GLU A 6 -7.65 12.38 13.09
CA GLU A 6 -6.72 11.27 13.29
C GLU A 6 -7.45 9.95 13.58
N ASP A 7 -8.51 10.00 14.39
CA ASP A 7 -9.37 8.84 14.66
C ASP A 7 -10.12 8.36 13.40
N ILE A 8 -10.62 9.29 12.57
CA ILE A 8 -11.26 8.94 11.30
C ILE A 8 -10.25 8.28 10.35
N SER A 9 -9.02 8.82 10.28
CA SER A 9 -7.94 8.25 9.47
C SER A 9 -7.62 6.81 9.88
N LYS A 10 -7.44 6.56 11.18
CA LYS A 10 -7.19 5.21 11.72
C LYS A 10 -8.32 4.24 11.37
N LYS A 11 -9.58 4.67 11.52
CA LYS A 11 -10.77 3.85 11.16
C LYS A 11 -10.82 3.52 9.67
N LEU A 12 -10.49 4.48 8.81
CA LEU A 12 -10.41 4.26 7.36
C LEU A 12 -9.30 3.27 7.00
N SER A 13 -8.12 3.37 7.61
CA SER A 13 -7.03 2.40 7.41
C SER A 13 -7.45 0.97 7.77
N ILE A 14 -8.23 0.78 8.85
CA ILE A 14 -8.79 -0.53 9.23
C ILE A 14 -9.78 -1.03 8.17
N LEU A 15 -10.69 -0.19 7.69
CA LEU A 15 -11.67 -0.57 6.67
C LEU A 15 -10.98 -0.98 5.36
N ILE A 16 -9.96 -0.24 4.94
CA ILE A 16 -9.17 -0.55 3.75
C ILE A 16 -8.47 -1.91 3.93
N ALA A 17 -7.88 -2.17 5.10
CA ALA A 17 -7.24 -3.45 5.41
C ALA A 17 -8.21 -4.63 5.34
N LEU A 18 -9.45 -4.45 5.82
CA LEU A 18 -10.51 -5.44 5.75
C LEU A 18 -10.92 -5.71 4.31
N VAL A 19 -11.18 -4.65 3.52
CA VAL A 19 -11.55 -4.77 2.10
C VAL A 19 -10.47 -5.53 1.32
N VAL A 20 -9.19 -5.20 1.54
CA VAL A 20 -8.06 -5.88 0.89
C VAL A 20 -8.02 -7.38 1.22
N ARG A 21 -8.34 -7.76 2.46
CA ARG A 21 -8.39 -9.16 2.89
C ARG A 21 -9.63 -9.91 2.41
N SER A 22 -10.72 -9.20 2.11
CA SER A 22 -11.98 -9.79 1.66
C SER A 22 -12.07 -10.00 0.15
N LEU A 23 -11.08 -9.57 -0.62
CA LEU A 23 -11.08 -9.77 -2.07
C LEU A 23 -10.89 -11.26 -2.41
N PRO A 24 -11.75 -11.83 -3.28
CA PRO A 24 -11.88 -13.28 -3.50
C PRO A 24 -10.65 -13.92 -4.15
N GLU A 25 -9.86 -13.13 -4.86
CA GLU A 25 -8.53 -13.51 -5.33
C GLU A 25 -7.53 -12.67 -4.53
N GLY A 26 -6.63 -13.31 -3.80
CA GLY A 26 -5.65 -12.60 -2.97
C GLY A 26 -4.96 -11.52 -3.80
N LEU A 27 -5.06 -10.27 -3.35
CA LEU A 27 -4.41 -9.14 -4.02
C LEU A 27 -2.92 -9.46 -4.19
N ASP A 28 -2.45 -9.51 -5.44
CA ASP A 28 -1.02 -9.61 -5.69
C ASP A 28 -0.31 -8.48 -4.93
N THR A 29 0.85 -8.77 -4.36
CA THR A 29 1.58 -7.84 -3.48
C THR A 29 1.75 -6.47 -4.14
N LYS A 30 1.98 -6.43 -5.46
CA LYS A 30 2.11 -5.19 -6.22
C LYS A 30 0.81 -4.40 -6.30
N GLN A 31 -0.32 -5.08 -6.52
CA GLN A 31 -1.64 -4.46 -6.57
C GLN A 31 -2.04 -3.96 -5.18
N GLY A 32 -1.77 -4.74 -4.12
CA GLY A 32 -2.03 -4.36 -2.73
C GLY A 32 -1.25 -3.11 -2.35
N ILE A 33 0.05 -3.06 -2.65
CA ILE A 33 0.88 -1.87 -2.42
C ILE A 33 0.36 -0.66 -3.21
N LYS A 34 0.01 -0.82 -4.49
CA LYS A 34 -0.50 0.29 -5.32
C LYS A 34 -1.80 0.86 -4.76
N LEU A 35 -2.72 -0.01 -4.34
CA LEU A 35 -4.00 0.40 -3.77
C LEU A 35 -3.80 1.20 -2.49
N LEU A 36 -3.01 0.66 -1.55
CA LEU A 36 -2.75 1.30 -0.26
C LEU A 36 -1.92 2.59 -0.38
N ASP A 37 -1.00 2.66 -1.34
CA ASP A 37 -0.27 3.88 -1.68
C ASP A 37 -1.21 4.98 -2.22
N GLY A 38 -2.25 4.61 -2.98
CA GLY A 38 -3.30 5.53 -3.45
C GLY A 38 -4.11 6.17 -2.32
N TYR A 39 -4.13 5.54 -1.13
CA TYR A 39 -4.74 6.09 0.09
C TYR A 39 -3.74 6.86 0.96
N GLY A 40 -2.49 7.02 0.52
CA GLY A 40 -1.46 7.80 1.22
C GLY A 40 -0.80 7.06 2.39
N LEU A 41 -0.97 5.74 2.51
CA LEU A 41 -0.40 4.98 3.61
C LEU A 41 1.14 4.91 3.52
N SER A 42 1.79 4.95 4.68
CA SER A 42 3.23 4.78 4.84
C SER A 42 3.67 3.35 4.57
N ASN A 43 4.98 3.15 4.35
CA ASN A 43 5.54 1.80 4.18
C ASN A 43 5.31 0.89 5.40
N ILE A 44 5.22 1.46 6.60
CA ILE A 44 4.98 0.72 7.84
C ILE A 44 3.53 0.22 7.88
N GLU A 45 2.56 1.09 7.61
CA GLU A 45 1.14 0.73 7.63
C GLU A 45 0.82 -0.31 6.54
N ILE A 46 1.35 -0.12 5.33
CA ILE A 46 1.21 -1.10 4.24
C ILE A 46 1.80 -2.46 4.64
N ALA A 47 2.98 -2.46 5.25
CA ALA A 47 3.64 -3.67 5.71
C ALA A 47 2.79 -4.41 6.76
N THR A 48 2.19 -3.68 7.70
CA THR A 48 1.27 -4.24 8.69
C THR A 48 0.03 -4.86 8.04
N ILE A 49 -0.57 -4.19 7.05
CA ILE A 49 -1.79 -4.66 6.37
C ILE A 49 -1.51 -5.91 5.53
N LEU A 50 -0.41 -5.91 4.79
CA LEU A 50 -0.03 -7.00 3.88
C LEU A 50 0.76 -8.12 4.57
N GLY A 51 1.07 -7.99 5.86
CA GLY A 51 1.80 -9.00 6.63
C GLY A 51 3.25 -9.19 6.16
N MET A 52 3.94 -8.11 5.78
CA MET A 52 5.31 -8.16 5.25
C MET A 52 6.24 -7.15 5.93
N LYS A 53 7.54 -7.14 5.58
CA LYS A 53 8.51 -6.19 6.14
C LYS A 53 8.42 -4.82 5.44
N PRO A 54 8.57 -3.67 6.15
CA PRO A 54 8.58 -2.33 5.53
C PRO A 54 9.64 -2.18 4.42
N SER A 55 10.79 -2.84 4.56
CA SER A 55 11.83 -2.87 3.52
C SER A 55 11.38 -3.55 2.24
N ALA A 56 10.54 -4.59 2.33
CA ALA A 56 9.96 -5.26 1.17
C ALA A 56 8.98 -4.34 0.42
N VAL A 57 8.18 -3.55 1.14
CA VAL A 57 7.31 -2.52 0.55
C VAL A 57 8.14 -1.46 -0.18
N SER A 58 9.21 -0.96 0.46
CA SER A 58 10.11 0.04 -0.15
C SER A 58 10.75 -0.48 -1.45
N MET A 59 11.28 -1.71 -1.43
CA MET A 59 11.83 -2.35 -2.63
C MET A 59 10.79 -2.53 -3.73
N ALA A 60 9.58 -2.97 -3.39
CA ALA A 60 8.49 -3.12 -4.34
C ALA A 60 8.12 -1.77 -4.98
N ARG A 61 7.99 -0.69 -4.20
CA ARG A 61 7.76 0.68 -4.71
C ARG A 61 8.85 1.11 -5.68
N SER A 62 10.12 0.87 -5.35
CA SER A 62 11.26 1.19 -6.22
C SER A 62 11.16 0.46 -7.57
N ARG A 63 10.90 -0.86 -7.54
CA ARG A 63 10.71 -1.69 -8.75
C ARG A 63 9.49 -1.27 -9.58
N MET A 64 8.45 -0.75 -8.94
CA MET A 64 7.24 -0.24 -9.62
C MET A 64 7.50 1.09 -10.33
N LYS A 65 8.30 1.98 -9.74
CA LYS A 65 8.69 3.26 -10.36
C LYS A 65 9.63 3.06 -11.55
N GLY A 66 10.60 2.15 -11.43
CA GLY A 66 11.57 1.86 -12.51
C GLY A 66 10.98 1.26 -13.79
N LYS A 67 9.69 0.85 -13.81
CA LYS A 67 9.02 0.35 -15.02
C LYS A 67 8.32 1.44 -15.85
N LYS A 68 8.30 2.70 -15.40
CA LYS A 68 7.68 3.80 -16.17
C LYS A 68 8.62 4.45 -17.19
N ASP A 69 9.93 4.20 -17.07
CA ASP A 69 10.98 4.82 -17.90
C ASP A 69 11.73 3.82 -18.80
N GLY A 70 11.11 2.67 -19.09
CA GLY A 70 11.65 1.65 -20.00
C GLY A 70 11.37 1.95 -21.48
N LYS A 71 11.69 3.15 -21.96
CA LYS A 71 12.20 3.27 -23.34
C LYS A 71 13.64 2.77 -23.28
N THR A 72 13.84 1.52 -23.69
CA THR A 72 15.17 1.06 -24.10
C THR A 72 15.39 1.55 -25.53
N GLU A 73 15.93 2.75 -25.66
CA GLU A 73 16.93 3.07 -26.68
C GLU A 73 18.23 2.96 -25.87
N ILE A 74 19.16 2.02 -26.08
CA ILE A 74 19.79 1.48 -27.29
C ILE A 74 20.33 0.08 -26.92
#